data_AF-A0A2A3HFB3-F1
#
_entry.id   AF-A0A2A3HFB3-F1
#
_cell.length_a   1.000
_cell.length_b   1.000
_cell.length_c   1.000
_cell.angle_alpha   90.00
_cell.angle_beta   90.00
_cell.angle_gamma   90.00
#
_symmetry.space_group_name_H-M   'P 1'
#
loop_
_entity.id
_entity.type
_entity.pdbx_description
1 polymer ?
#
loop_
_entity_poly.entity_id
_entity_poly.type
_entity_poly.pdbx_seq_one_letter_code
_entity_poly.pdbx_strand_id
1 'polypeptide(L)'
;MDFITASEAYGYEIIAEAEEKELAAKYEEGVEYGREEGIVIGMERGREEVRSEGIEIDDLNARREMAKALKNNGVSLDLIANVSGLSEEEIQNL
;
A
#
# COMPACT_ATOMS: atom_id res chain seq x y z
N MET A 1 -15.99 -62.89 15.86
CA MET A 1 -15.35 -61.58 15.70
C MET A 1 -16.15 -60.90 14.62
N ASP A 2 -17.06 -60.04 15.04
CA ASP A 2 -18.24 -59.70 14.24
C ASP A 2 -17.86 -58.73 13.12
N PHE A 3 -18.18 -59.10 11.89
CA PHE A 3 -17.85 -58.35 10.67
C PHE A 3 -18.41 -56.91 10.67
N ILE A 4 -19.44 -56.68 11.49
CA ILE A 4 -20.16 -55.41 11.64
C ILE A 4 -19.26 -54.36 12.31
N THR A 5 -18.54 -54.70 13.38
CA THR A 5 -17.70 -53.74 14.12
C THR A 5 -16.46 -53.30 13.35
N ALA A 6 -15.94 -54.16 12.45
CA ALA A 6 -14.86 -53.79 11.55
C ALA A 6 -15.32 -52.82 10.44
N SER A 7 -16.55 -52.99 9.94
CA SER A 7 -17.11 -52.11 8.91
C SER A 7 -17.45 -50.71 9.44
N GLU A 8 -17.94 -50.62 10.68
CA GLU A 8 -18.22 -49.34 11.34
C GLU A 8 -16.92 -48.59 11.65
N ALA A 9 -15.92 -49.27 12.21
CA ALA A 9 -14.61 -48.67 12.49
C ALA A 9 -13.94 -48.10 11.22
N TYR A 10 -13.98 -48.85 10.12
CA TYR A 10 -13.46 -48.39 8.82
C TYR A 10 -14.24 -47.18 8.27
N GLY A 11 -15.56 -47.15 8.45
CA GLY A 11 -16.38 -46.01 8.09
C GLY A 11 -16.03 -44.74 8.88
N TYR A 12 -15.78 -44.86 10.18
CA TYR A 12 -15.36 -43.73 11.02
C TYR A 12 -13.97 -43.20 10.64
N GLU A 13 -13.02 -44.08 10.33
CA GLU A 13 -11.67 -43.66 9.89
C GLU A 13 -11.71 -42.87 8.58
N ILE A 14 -12.52 -43.30 7.60
CA ILE A 14 -12.66 -42.61 6.30
C ILE A 14 -13.25 -41.20 6.49
N ILE A 15 -14.23 -41.05 7.39
CA ILE A 15 -14.88 -39.75 7.66
C ILE A 15 -13.90 -38.81 8.37
N ALA A 16 -13.14 -39.31 9.34
CA ALA A 16 -12.13 -38.53 10.05
C ALA A 16 -11.02 -38.05 9.10
N GLU A 17 -10.56 -38.90 8.18
CA GLU A 17 -9.55 -38.52 7.18
C GLU A 17 -10.09 -37.47 6.17
N ALA A 18 -11.37 -37.56 5.82
CA ALA A 18 -12.02 -36.58 4.96
C ALA A 18 -12.18 -35.21 5.64
N GLU A 19 -12.59 -35.18 6.91
CA GLU A 19 -12.70 -33.95 7.71
C GLU A 19 -11.34 -33.28 7.94
N GLU A 20 -10.29 -34.08 8.19
CA GLU A 20 -8.91 -33.57 8.32
C GLU A 20 -8.41 -32.92 7.03
N LYS A 21 -8.66 -33.54 5.87
CA LYS A 21 -8.32 -32.99 4.56
C LYS A 21 -9.08 -31.70 4.26
N GLU A 22 -10.37 -31.64 4.59
CA GLU A 22 -11.18 -30.44 4.38
C GLU A 22 -10.71 -29.27 5.27
N LEU A 23 -10.34 -29.55 6.52
CA LEU A 23 -9.79 -28.55 7.43
C LEU A 23 -8.43 -28.04 6.96
N ALA A 24 -7.55 -28.94 6.49
CA ALA A 24 -6.26 -28.57 5.92
C ALA A 24 -6.42 -27.68 4.68
N ALA A 25 -7.36 -28.03 3.78
CA ALA A 25 -7.65 -27.24 2.59
C ALA A 25 -8.15 -25.83 2.93
N LYS A 26 -9.06 -25.68 3.90
CA LYS A 26 -9.55 -24.37 4.37
C LYS A 26 -8.45 -23.53 4.99
N TYR A 27 -7.53 -24.15 5.73
CA TYR A 27 -6.39 -23.45 6.30
C TYR A 27 -5.42 -22.97 5.21
N GLU A 28 -5.13 -23.81 4.23
CA GLU A 28 -4.27 -23.46 3.09
C GLU A 28 -4.87 -22.33 2.25
N GLU A 29 -6.17 -22.40 1.94
CA GLU A 29 -6.91 -21.34 1.24
C GLU A 29 -6.87 -20.00 2.01
N GLY A 30 -7.07 -20.04 3.34
CA GLY A 30 -7.00 -18.85 4.18
C GLY A 30 -5.59 -18.23 4.23
N VAL A 31 -4.54 -19.06 4.24
CA VAL A 31 -3.14 -18.60 4.20
C VAL A 31 -2.81 -18.00 2.83
N GLU A 32 -3.26 -18.62 1.75
CA GLU A 32 -3.04 -18.14 0.38
C GLU A 32 -3.74 -16.79 0.17
N TYR A 33 -5.01 -16.68 0.54
CA TYR A 33 -5.77 -15.43 0.46
C TYR A 33 -5.12 -14.31 1.29
N GLY A 34 -4.71 -14.60 2.53
CA GLY A 34 -4.03 -13.61 3.37
C GLY A 34 -2.68 -13.15 2.80
N ARG A 35 -1.95 -14.04 2.12
CA ARG A 35 -0.69 -13.71 1.45
C ARG A 35 -0.93 -12.83 0.22
N GLU A 36 -1.91 -13.18 -0.61
CA GLU A 36 -2.25 -12.41 -1.81
C GLU A 36 -2.73 -11.00 -1.45
N GLU A 37 -3.70 -10.87 -0.54
CA GLU A 37 -4.20 -9.58 -0.07
C GLU A 37 -3.09 -8.71 0.53
N GLY A 38 -2.21 -9.30 1.35
CA GLY A 38 -1.08 -8.60 1.94
C GLY A 38 -0.09 -8.05 0.90
N ILE A 39 0.17 -8.82 -0.16
CA ILE A 39 1.04 -8.39 -1.28
C ILE A 39 0.37 -7.25 -2.06
N VAL A 40 -0.92 -7.37 -2.38
CA VAL A 40 -1.68 -6.35 -3.13
C VAL A 40 -1.70 -5.03 -2.36
N ILE A 41 -2.11 -5.05 -1.09
CA ILE A 41 -2.17 -3.86 -0.24
C ILE A 41 -0.77 -3.22 -0.09
N GLY A 42 0.26 -4.04 0.09
CA GLY A 42 1.64 -3.56 0.20
C GLY A 42 2.14 -2.87 -1.08
N MET A 43 1.83 -3.44 -2.25
CA MET A 43 2.18 -2.85 -3.54
C MET A 43 1.41 -1.57 -3.85
N GLU A 44 0.11 -1.51 -3.53
CA GLU A 44 -0.70 -0.32 -3.74
C GLU A 44 -0.22 0.84 -2.87
N ARG A 45 -0.05 0.62 -1.57
CA ARG A 45 0.46 1.65 -0.65
C ARG A 45 1.86 2.13 -1.03
N GLY A 46 2.77 1.21 -1.35
CA GLY A 46 4.12 1.59 -1.76
C GLY A 46 4.16 2.40 -3.06
N ARG A 47 3.25 2.14 -4.01
CA ARG A 47 3.13 2.94 -5.25
C ARG A 47 2.50 4.29 -5.00
N GLU A 48 1.51 4.37 -4.11
CA GLU A 48 0.83 5.62 -3.76
C GLU A 48 1.75 6.57 -3.00
N GLU A 49 2.51 6.07 -2.01
CA GLU A 49 3.50 6.88 -1.27
C GLU A 49 4.58 7.45 -2.20
N VAL A 50 5.21 6.61 -3.03
CA VAL A 50 6.25 7.07 -3.97
C VAL A 50 5.71 8.09 -4.98
N ARG A 51 4.48 7.91 -5.46
CA ARG A 51 3.85 8.86 -6.39
C ARG A 51 3.51 10.17 -5.69
N SER A 52 2.97 10.11 -4.46
CA SER A 52 2.59 11.31 -3.71
C SER A 52 3.81 12.14 -3.32
N GLU A 53 4.84 11.51 -2.75
CA GLU A 53 6.08 12.19 -2.37
C GLU A 53 6.81 12.76 -3.60
N GLY A 54 6.86 12.01 -4.70
CA GLY A 54 7.47 12.50 -5.95
C GLY A 54 6.76 13.72 -6.54
N ILE A 55 5.42 13.70 -6.60
CA ILE A 55 4.63 14.83 -7.11
C ILE A 55 4.77 16.05 -6.21
N GLU A 56 4.77 15.86 -4.89
CA GLU A 56 4.88 16.97 -3.94
C GLU A 56 6.27 17.62 -3.98
N ILE A 57 7.34 16.82 -4.10
CA ILE A 57 8.70 17.32 -4.28
C ILE A 57 8.85 18.06 -5.61
N ASP A 58 8.32 17.51 -6.71
CA ASP A 58 8.39 18.15 -8.02
C ASP A 58 7.63 19.47 -8.07
N ASP A 59 6.44 19.54 -7.47
CA ASP A 59 5.64 20.76 -7.40
C ASP A 59 6.33 21.83 -6.53
N LEU A 60 6.90 21.45 -5.38
CA LEU A 60 7.64 22.37 -4.52
C LEU A 60 8.89 22.93 -5.25
N ASN A 61 9.63 22.07 -5.96
CA ASN A 61 10.79 22.49 -6.74
C ASN A 61 10.40 23.43 -7.87
N ALA A 62 9.31 23.15 -8.59
CA ALA A 62 8.79 24.01 -9.65
C ALA A 62 8.39 25.41 -9.11
N ARG A 63 7.71 25.46 -7.96
CA ARG A 63 7.36 26.71 -7.29
C ARG A 63 8.58 27.51 -6.87
N ARG A 64 9.62 26.85 -6.35
CA ARG A 64 10.89 27.49 -5.95
C ARG A 64 11.67 28.03 -7.14
N GLU A 65 11.81 27.27 -8.21
CA GLU A 65 12.49 27.73 -9.43
C GLU A 65 11.76 28.92 -10.07
N MET A 66 10.42 28.87 -10.12
CA MET A 66 9.62 29.99 -10.59
C MET A 66 9.81 31.23 -9.70
N ALA A 67 9.72 31.09 -8.37
CA ALA A 67 9.91 32.19 -7.43
C ALA A 67 11.30 32.82 -7.54
N LYS A 68 12.35 31.99 -7.70
CA LYS A 68 13.73 32.44 -7.91
C LYS A 68 13.87 33.23 -9.22
N ALA A 69 13.27 32.74 -10.31
CA ALA A 69 13.27 33.45 -11.58
C ALA A 69 12.55 34.81 -11.46
N LEU A 70 11.38 34.86 -10.83
CA LEU A 70 10.62 36.10 -10.65
C LEU A 70 11.38 37.12 -9.79
N LYS A 71 11.99 36.67 -8.69
CA LYS A 71 12.83 37.49 -7.83
C LYS A 71 14.01 38.09 -8.60
N ASN A 72 14.70 37.27 -9.39
CA ASN A 72 15.83 37.73 -10.22
C ASN A 72 15.41 38.74 -11.30
N ASN A 73 14.14 38.72 -11.72
CA ASN A 73 13.57 39.69 -12.64
C ASN A 73 12.99 40.94 -11.93
N GLY A 74 13.20 41.09 -10.62
CA GLY A 74 12.79 42.27 -9.87
C GLY A 74 11.31 42.34 -9.54
N VAL A 75 10.58 41.22 -9.60
CA VAL A 75 9.18 41.14 -9.15
C VAL A 75 9.14 41.27 -7.62
N SER A 76 8.10 41.93 -7.09
CA SER A 76 7.96 42.13 -5.65
C SER A 76 7.77 40.82 -4.89
N LEU A 77 8.38 40.70 -3.72
CA LEU A 77 8.30 39.50 -2.87
C LEU A 77 6.85 39.15 -2.52
N ASP A 78 6.02 40.15 -2.20
CA ASP A 78 4.58 39.99 -1.93
C ASP A 78 3.83 39.34 -3.11
N LEU A 79 4.12 39.75 -4.35
CA LEU A 79 3.47 39.18 -5.53
C LEU A 79 3.95 37.76 -5.80
N ILE A 80 5.24 37.50 -5.59
CA ILE A 80 5.81 36.15 -5.71
C ILE A 80 5.20 35.24 -4.64
N ALA A 81 5.06 35.70 -3.40
CA ALA A 81 4.46 34.96 -2.30
C ALA A 81 3.01 34.61 -2.60
N ASN A 82 2.22 35.58 -3.07
CA ASN A 82 0.83 35.37 -3.46
C ASN A 82 0.65 34.33 -4.58
N VAL A 83 1.56 34.29 -5.57
CA VAL A 83 1.43 33.40 -6.74
C VAL A 83 2.08 32.03 -6.52
N SER A 84 3.19 31.95 -5.80
CA SER A 84 3.92 30.69 -5.55
C SER A 84 3.43 29.93 -4.31
N GLY A 85 2.71 30.60 -3.40
CA GLY A 85 2.34 30.02 -2.10
C GLY A 85 3.51 29.87 -1.13
N LEU A 86 4.68 30.43 -1.46
CA LEU A 86 5.85 30.48 -0.57
C LEU A 86 5.79 31.73 0.30
N SER A 87 6.38 31.66 1.49
CA SER A 87 6.55 32.85 2.33
C SER A 87 7.60 33.81 1.77
N GLU A 88 7.50 35.10 2.10
CA GLU A 88 8.52 36.08 1.70
C GLU A 88 9.91 35.72 2.21
N GLU A 89 10.02 35.15 3.41
CA GLU A 89 11.28 34.67 3.98
C GLU A 89 11.89 33.54 3.14
N GLU A 90 11.08 32.56 2.73
CA GLU A 90 11.53 31.50 1.82
C GLU A 90 12.01 32.09 0.50
N ILE A 91 11.24 32.99 -0.11
CA ILE A 91 11.60 33.63 -1.38
C ILE A 91 12.88 34.46 -1.23
N GLN A 92 13.07 35.14 -0.09
CA GLN A 92 14.27 35.91 0.19
C GLN A 92 15.53 35.02 0.31
N ASN A 93 15.37 33.77 0.73
CA ASN A 93 16.44 32.79 0.87
C ASN A 93 16.70 31.92 -0.39
N LEU A 94 15.86 31.99 -1.43
CA LEU A 94 16.06 31.36 -2.76
C LEU A 94 17.06 32.12 -3.65
#